data_AF-A0A7G2JXF5-F1
#
_entry.id   AF-A0A7G2JXF5-F1
#
_cell.length_a   1.000
_cell.length_b   1.000
_cell.length_c   1.000
_cell.angle_alpha   90.00
_cell.angle_beta   90.00
_cell.angle_gamma   90.00
#
_symmetry.space_group_name_H-M   'P 1'
#
loop_
_entity.id
_entity.type
_entity.pdbx_description
1 polymer ?
#
loop_
_entity_poly.entity_id
_entity_poly.type
_entity_poly.pdbx_seq_one_letter_code
_entity_poly.pdbx_strand_id
1 'polypeptide(L)'
;EKDLQAIRDYYLNNGYAKAQITKTDVQLNDEKTKVNVTIDVNEGLQYDLRSARIIGNLGGMSAELEPLLSALHLNDTFRRSDIADVENAIKAKLGERGYGNATVNSVPDFDDANKTLAITFVVDPGRRLTVRQLRFEGNTVSADSTLRQEMRQQEGTWYN
;
A
#
# COMPACT_ATOMS: atom_id res chain seq x y z
N GLU A 1 -15.68 6.99 10.33
CA GLU A 1 -14.33 6.39 10.19
C GLU A 1 -13.74 6.59 8.80
N LYS A 2 -14.42 6.19 7.71
CA LYS A 2 -13.93 6.40 6.33
C LYS A 2 -13.56 7.86 6.03
N ASP A 3 -14.34 8.83 6.52
CA ASP A 3 -14.07 10.25 6.28
C ASP A 3 -12.79 10.75 6.99
N LEU A 4 -12.54 10.29 8.22
CA LEU A 4 -11.31 10.62 8.95
C LEU A 4 -10.07 10.04 8.25
N GLN A 5 -10.21 8.84 7.70
CA GLN A 5 -9.16 8.23 6.89
C GLN A 5 -8.92 9.04 5.61
N ALA A 6 -9.98 9.47 4.92
CA ALA A 6 -9.86 10.31 3.73
C ALA A 6 -9.18 11.66 4.01
N ILE A 7 -9.50 12.31 5.13
CA ILE A 7 -8.82 13.55 5.57
C ILE A 7 -7.33 13.27 5.79
N ARG A 8 -7.00 12.19 6.51
CA ARG A 8 -5.61 11.81 6.76
C ARG A 8 -4.86 11.53 5.45
N ASP A 9 -5.48 10.79 4.54
CA ASP A 9 -4.89 10.44 3.25
C ASP A 9 -4.68 11.69 2.37
N TYR A 10 -5.61 12.65 2.42
CA TYR A 10 -5.46 13.94 1.75
C TYR A 10 -4.20 14.68 2.24
N TYR A 11 -3.98 14.78 3.55
CA TYR A 11 -2.77 15.42 4.08
C TYR A 11 -1.49 14.66 3.69
N LEU A 12 -1.48 13.34 3.82
CA LEU A 12 -0.33 12.51 3.47
C LEU A 12 0.01 12.56 1.96
N ASN A 13 -0.98 12.82 1.10
CA ASN A 13 -0.78 13.00 -0.33
C ASN A 13 -0.32 14.42 -0.73
N ASN A 14 -0.35 15.38 0.20
CA ASN A 14 0.07 16.76 -0.02
C ASN A 14 1.41 17.08 0.68
N GLY A 15 2.25 16.08 0.97
CA GLY A 15 3.58 16.28 1.57
C GLY A 15 3.63 16.27 3.10
N TYR A 16 2.48 16.23 3.78
CA TYR A 16 2.41 16.29 5.24
C TYR A 16 2.62 14.91 5.86
N ALA A 17 3.84 14.40 5.80
CA ALA A 17 4.17 13.05 6.23
C ALA A 17 4.00 12.82 7.76
N LYS A 18 3.97 13.89 8.57
CA LYS A 18 3.72 13.84 10.02
C LYS A 18 2.29 14.28 10.42
N ALA A 19 1.36 14.40 9.46
CA ALA A 19 0.00 14.80 9.76
C ALA A 19 -0.71 13.81 10.71
N GLN A 20 -1.34 14.33 11.75
CA GLN A 20 -2.07 13.54 12.74
C GLN A 20 -3.36 14.24 13.15
N ILE A 21 -4.43 13.46 13.24
CA ILE A 21 -5.71 13.92 13.80
C ILE A 21 -5.59 13.80 15.33
N THR A 22 -5.64 14.94 16.02
CA THR A 22 -5.40 15.00 17.47
C THR A 22 -6.68 14.80 18.27
N LYS A 23 -7.82 15.29 17.77
CA LYS A 23 -9.11 15.15 18.45
C LYS A 23 -10.27 15.09 17.45
N THR A 24 -11.26 14.28 17.78
CA THR A 24 -12.56 14.25 17.11
C THR A 24 -13.66 14.38 18.16
N ASP A 25 -14.40 15.47 18.11
CA ASP A 25 -15.52 15.77 19.00
C ASP A 25 -16.82 15.73 18.19
N VAL A 26 -17.78 14.91 18.62
CA VAL A 26 -19.09 14.78 17.97
C VAL A 26 -20.14 15.22 18.97
N GLN A 27 -20.78 16.34 18.70
CA GLN A 27 -21.83 16.90 19.55
C GLN A 27 -23.18 16.75 18.86
N LEU A 28 -24.11 16.12 19.55
CA LEU A 28 -25.51 16.06 19.15
C LEU A 28 -26.26 17.16 19.89
N ASN A 29 -27.11 17.93 19.21
CA ASN A 29 -27.99 18.84 19.92
C ASN A 29 -29.05 18.06 20.73
N ASP A 30 -29.62 18.69 21.76
CA ASP A 30 -30.61 18.05 22.64
C ASP A 30 -31.86 17.55 21.88
N GLU A 31 -32.20 18.22 20.77
CA GLU A 31 -33.32 17.84 19.89
C GLU A 31 -33.00 16.67 18.95
N LYS A 32 -31.75 16.18 18.92
CA LYS A 32 -31.24 15.16 17.98
C LYS A 32 -31.44 15.49 16.50
N THR A 33 -31.64 16.76 16.16
CA THR A 33 -31.89 17.25 14.80
C THR A 33 -30.62 17.76 14.13
N LYS A 34 -29.57 18.09 14.90
CA LYS A 34 -28.29 18.58 14.36
C LYS A 34 -27.11 17.89 15.04
N VAL A 35 -26.13 17.53 14.22
CA VAL A 35 -24.85 16.96 14.65
C VAL A 35 -23.77 17.94 14.24
N ASN A 36 -22.95 18.38 15.19
CA ASN A 36 -21.73 19.14 14.94
C ASN A 36 -20.53 18.21 15.12
N VAL A 37 -19.66 18.16 14.12
CA VAL A 37 -18.42 17.37 14.17
C VAL A 37 -17.25 18.34 14.11
N THR A 38 -16.42 18.36 15.15
CA THR A 38 -15.20 19.15 15.21
C THR A 38 -14.01 18.20 15.14
N ILE A 39 -13.10 18.45 14.20
CA ILE A 39 -11.93 17.61 13.95
C ILE A 39 -10.71 18.53 14.08
N ASP A 40 -9.88 18.27 15.08
CA ASP A 40 -8.62 18.96 15.26
C ASP A 40 -7.53 18.17 14.54
N VAL A 41 -6.81 18.84 13.63
CA VAL A 41 -5.74 18.24 12.81
C VAL A 41 -4.44 19.00 13.06
N ASN A 42 -3.38 18.26 13.33
CA ASN A 42 -2.02 18.77 13.28
C ASN A 42 -1.39 18.36 11.95
N GLU A 43 -1.22 19.32 11.05
CA GLU A 43 -0.71 19.09 9.69
C GLU A 43 0.79 18.76 9.71
N GLY A 44 1.56 19.35 10.63
CA GLY A 44 3.02 19.21 10.66
C GLY A 44 3.71 19.95 9.50
N LEU A 45 4.92 19.51 9.15
CA LEU A 45 5.72 20.11 8.07
C LEU A 45 5.53 19.32 6.76
N GLN A 46 5.71 20.01 5.64
CA GLN A 46 5.85 19.38 4.34
C GLN A 46 7.27 18.81 4.18
N TYR A 47 7.34 17.61 3.60
CA TYR A 47 8.60 16.95 3.29
C TYR A 47 8.69 16.62 1.80
N ASP A 48 9.88 16.82 1.24
CA ASP A 48 10.17 16.44 -0.14
C ASP A 48 10.85 15.07 -0.18
N LEU A 49 10.50 14.25 -1.17
CA LEU A 49 11.06 12.91 -1.33
C LEU A 49 12.48 13.00 -1.92
N ARG A 50 13.51 12.83 -1.10
CA ARG A 50 14.91 12.94 -1.53
C ARG A 50 15.42 11.68 -2.21
N SER A 51 15.10 10.52 -1.66
CA SER A 51 15.59 9.24 -2.18
C SER A 51 14.69 8.10 -1.80
N ALA A 52 14.63 7.09 -2.65
CA ALA A 52 13.98 5.83 -2.37
C ALA A 52 14.95 4.69 -2.63
N ARG A 53 14.92 3.67 -1.77
CA ARG A 53 15.71 2.46 -1.95
C ARG A 53 14.95 1.23 -1.55
N ILE A 54 15.30 0.12 -2.17
CA ILE A 54 14.76 -1.20 -1.83
C ILE A 54 15.87 -2.00 -1.15
N ILE A 55 15.55 -2.58 0.00
CA ILE A 55 16.45 -3.46 0.75
C ILE A 55 15.72 -4.76 1.12
N GLY A 56 16.49 -5.79 1.47
CA GLY A 56 15.98 -7.07 1.91
C GLY A 56 16.40 -8.22 1.00
N ASN A 57 15.71 -9.36 1.11
CA ASN A 57 16.00 -10.54 0.32
C ASN A 57 15.17 -10.50 -0.97
N LEU A 58 15.68 -9.90 -2.04
CA LEU A 58 14.89 -9.68 -3.25
C LEU A 58 14.70 -10.95 -4.11
N GLY A 59 15.08 -12.13 -3.63
CA GLY A 59 14.95 -13.38 -4.39
C GLY A 59 15.67 -13.37 -5.75
N GLY A 60 16.71 -12.53 -5.89
CA GLY A 60 17.42 -12.29 -7.15
C GLY A 60 16.73 -11.32 -8.12
N MET A 61 15.67 -10.62 -7.71
CA MET A 61 14.86 -9.73 -8.56
C MET A 61 15.21 -8.24 -8.42
N SER A 62 16.36 -7.88 -7.86
CA SER A 62 16.73 -6.47 -7.67
C SER A 62 16.66 -5.66 -8.98
N ALA A 63 17.16 -6.22 -10.08
CA ALA A 63 17.14 -5.56 -11.39
C ALA A 63 15.72 -5.34 -11.96
N GLU A 64 14.72 -6.11 -11.53
CA GLU A 64 13.32 -5.96 -11.95
C GLU A 64 12.54 -5.02 -11.01
N LEU A 65 12.96 -4.92 -9.75
CA LEU A 65 12.29 -4.09 -8.74
C LEU A 65 12.85 -2.66 -8.69
N GLU A 66 14.15 -2.47 -8.94
CA GLU A 66 14.78 -1.14 -8.98
C GLU A 66 14.11 -0.17 -9.96
N PRO A 67 13.73 -0.57 -11.20
CA PRO A 67 13.03 0.30 -12.12
C PRO A 67 11.66 0.76 -11.60
N LEU A 68 11.00 0.01 -10.71
CA LEU A 68 9.70 0.40 -10.15
C LEU A 68 9.81 1.66 -9.29
N LEU A 69 10.99 1.94 -8.73
CA LEU A 69 11.24 3.17 -7.98
C LEU A 69 11.20 4.43 -8.87
N SER A 70 11.31 4.29 -10.20
CA SER A 70 11.21 5.44 -11.12
C SER A 70 9.82 6.06 -11.16
N ALA A 71 8.79 5.35 -10.69
CA ALA A 71 7.46 5.90 -10.50
C ALA A 71 7.40 6.98 -9.40
N LEU A 72 8.44 7.06 -8.55
CA LEU A 72 8.56 8.09 -7.52
C LEU A 72 9.19 9.35 -8.09
N HIS A 73 8.53 10.48 -7.86
CA HIS A 73 9.06 11.79 -8.20
C HIS A 73 10.09 12.24 -7.17
N LEU A 74 11.36 11.97 -7.44
CA LEU A 74 12.48 12.43 -6.62
C LEU A 74 12.60 13.95 -6.66
N ASN A 75 12.79 14.56 -5.49
CA ASN A 75 12.79 16.01 -5.24
C ASN A 75 11.45 16.71 -5.49
N ASP A 76 10.34 15.95 -5.50
CA ASP A 76 8.99 16.51 -5.45
C ASP A 76 8.38 16.29 -4.06
N THR A 77 7.26 16.96 -3.82
CA THR A 77 6.47 16.83 -2.60
C THR A 77 6.09 15.37 -2.36
N PHE A 78 6.28 14.89 -1.13
CA PHE A 78 5.90 13.53 -0.76
C PHE A 78 4.42 13.24 -1.01
N ARG A 79 4.13 12.16 -1.73
CA ARG A 79 2.77 11.64 -1.89
C ARG A 79 2.70 10.20 -1.43
N ARG A 80 1.80 9.91 -0.50
CA ARG A 80 1.58 8.54 0.00
C ARG A 80 1.01 7.60 -1.06
N SER A 81 0.22 8.12 -2.01
CA SER A 81 -0.26 7.36 -3.18
C SER A 81 0.89 6.69 -3.92
N ASP A 82 1.94 7.44 -4.21
CA ASP A 82 3.05 6.99 -5.06
C ASP A 82 3.83 5.87 -4.35
N ILE A 83 3.97 5.97 -3.02
CA ILE A 83 4.56 4.90 -2.18
C ILE A 83 3.69 3.64 -2.23
N ALA A 84 2.37 3.78 -2.07
CA ALA A 84 1.45 2.65 -2.10
C ALA A 84 1.44 1.95 -3.48
N ASP A 85 1.51 2.73 -4.56
CA ASP A 85 1.58 2.21 -5.93
C ASP A 85 2.86 1.40 -6.15
N VAL A 86 4.01 1.91 -5.68
CA VAL A 86 5.28 1.19 -5.74
C VAL A 86 5.27 -0.08 -4.88
N GLU A 87 4.73 -0.03 -3.65
CA GLU A 87 4.59 -1.22 -2.81
C GLU A 87 3.74 -2.30 -3.49
N ASN A 88 2.62 -1.91 -4.09
CA ASN A 88 1.74 -2.82 -4.81
C ASN A 88 2.40 -3.38 -6.06
N ALA A 89 3.15 -2.56 -6.80
CA ALA A 89 3.92 -3.01 -7.96
C ALA A 89 4.99 -4.03 -7.57
N ILE A 90 5.73 -3.80 -6.48
CA ILE A 90 6.72 -4.74 -5.95
C ILE A 90 6.04 -6.05 -5.54
N LYS A 91 4.93 -5.99 -4.80
CA LYS A 91 4.15 -7.18 -4.40
C LYS A 91 3.64 -7.95 -5.60
N ALA A 92 3.09 -7.28 -6.60
CA ALA A 92 2.60 -7.91 -7.82
C ALA A 92 3.73 -8.64 -8.56
N LYS A 93 4.90 -7.99 -8.71
CA LYS A 93 6.05 -8.59 -9.39
C LYS A 93 6.60 -9.83 -8.67
N LEU A 94 6.65 -9.79 -7.35
CA LEU A 94 7.02 -10.94 -6.53
C LEU A 94 5.95 -12.05 -6.63
N GLY A 95 4.67 -11.67 -6.61
CA GLY A 95 3.52 -12.54 -6.82
C GLY A 95 3.64 -13.33 -8.12
N GLU A 96 3.94 -12.67 -9.24
CA GLU A 96 4.14 -13.30 -10.56
C GLU A 96 5.17 -14.45 -10.55
N ARG A 97 6.11 -14.45 -9.58
CA ARG A 97 7.15 -15.47 -9.45
C ARG A 97 6.82 -16.59 -8.48
N GLY A 98 5.65 -16.60 -7.84
CA GLY A 98 5.32 -17.60 -6.82
C GLY A 98 5.37 -17.08 -5.39
N TYR A 99 5.75 -15.82 -5.15
CA TYR A 99 5.86 -15.28 -3.80
C TYR A 99 4.52 -14.67 -3.33
N GLY A 100 3.51 -15.52 -3.12
CA GLY A 100 2.16 -15.08 -2.74
C GLY A 100 2.07 -14.40 -1.37
N ASN A 101 3.01 -14.69 -0.46
CA ASN A 101 3.08 -14.07 0.87
C ASN A 101 4.19 -13.00 0.96
N ALA A 102 4.56 -12.39 -0.16
CA ALA A 102 5.55 -11.32 -0.17
C ALA A 102 5.05 -10.14 0.67
N THR A 103 5.87 -9.71 1.62
CA THR A 103 5.61 -8.55 2.47
C THR A 103 6.53 -7.42 2.05
N VAL A 104 5.97 -6.24 1.84
CA VAL A 104 6.70 -5.02 1.51
C VAL A 104 6.30 -3.97 2.53
N ASN A 105 7.27 -3.44 3.26
CA ASN A 105 7.08 -2.40 4.26
C ASN A 105 7.88 -1.16 3.85
N SER A 106 7.23 0.00 3.72
CA SER A 106 7.92 1.28 3.60
C SER A 106 8.32 1.82 4.97
N VAL A 107 9.60 2.11 5.13
CA VAL A 107 10.17 2.75 6.32
C VAL A 107 10.58 4.17 5.92
N PRO A 108 9.84 5.20 6.36
CA PRO A 108 10.23 6.58 6.17
C PRO A 108 11.36 6.98 7.12
N ASP A 109 12.38 7.65 6.58
CA ASP A 109 13.49 8.26 7.30
C ASP A 109 13.44 9.77 7.12
N PHE A 110 13.16 10.48 8.22
CA PHE A 110 12.86 11.91 8.23
C PHE A 110 14.12 12.72 8.53
N ASP A 111 14.43 13.67 7.67
CA ASP A 111 15.42 14.71 7.92
C ASP A 111 14.71 16.04 8.16
N ASP A 112 14.45 16.33 9.43
CA ASP A 112 13.76 17.55 9.87
C ASP A 112 14.57 18.82 9.61
N ALA A 113 15.90 18.72 9.53
CA ALA A 113 16.77 19.87 9.28
C ALA A 113 16.65 20.35 7.83
N ASN A 114 16.61 19.41 6.89
CA ASN A 114 16.48 19.72 5.47
C ASN A 114 15.04 19.68 4.95
N LYS A 115 14.06 19.30 5.79
CA LYS A 115 12.66 19.04 5.41
C LYS A 115 12.56 18.02 4.28
N THR A 116 13.42 17.00 4.32
CA THR A 116 13.45 15.94 3.32
C THR A 116 13.11 14.60 3.93
N LEU A 117 12.61 13.69 3.10
CA LEU A 117 12.23 12.35 3.45
C LEU A 117 12.95 11.35 2.55
N ALA A 118 13.54 10.32 3.14
CA ALA A 118 14.01 9.15 2.41
C ALA A 118 13.09 7.97 2.70
N ILE A 119 12.74 7.18 1.69
CA ILE A 119 11.92 5.97 1.87
C ILE A 119 12.77 4.73 1.63
N THR A 120 12.73 3.82 2.59
CA THR A 120 13.35 2.50 2.45
C THR A 120 12.26 1.44 2.39
N PHE A 121 12.12 0.79 1.24
CA PHE A 121 11.23 -0.35 1.06
C PHE A 121 11.94 -1.62 1.51
N VAL A 122 11.49 -2.19 2.62
CA VAL A 122 11.97 -3.47 3.14
C VAL A 122 11.12 -4.58 2.54
N VAL A 123 11.72 -5.42 1.71
CA VAL A 123 11.05 -6.50 1.01
C VAL A 123 11.44 -7.84 1.61
N ASP A 124 10.42 -8.62 1.98
CA ASP A 124 10.55 -10.02 2.32
C ASP A 124 9.64 -10.86 1.41
N PRO A 125 10.19 -11.62 0.45
CA PRO A 125 9.42 -12.44 -0.47
C PRO A 125 8.82 -13.67 0.23
N GLY A 126 9.31 -14.03 1.42
CA GLY A 126 8.88 -15.22 2.13
C GLY A 126 9.13 -16.51 1.33
N ARG A 127 8.24 -17.49 1.52
CA ARG A 127 8.32 -18.79 0.84
C ARG A 127 7.55 -18.76 -0.47
N ARG A 128 8.13 -19.39 -1.49
CA ARG A 128 7.44 -19.65 -2.76
C ARG A 128 6.27 -20.61 -2.54
N LEU A 129 5.09 -20.23 -3.01
CA LEU A 129 3.86 -20.99 -2.90
C LEU A 129 3.47 -21.60 -4.25
N THR A 130 2.84 -22.76 -4.18
CA THR A 130 2.28 -23.48 -5.33
C THR A 130 0.79 -23.65 -5.08
N VAL A 131 -0.01 -23.52 -6.12
CA VAL A 131 -1.46 -23.76 -6.00
C VAL A 131 -1.69 -25.27 -5.96
N ARG A 132 -2.05 -25.79 -4.78
CA ARG A 132 -2.29 -27.22 -4.58
C ARG A 132 -3.60 -27.67 -5.23
N GLN A 133 -4.67 -26.91 -5.01
CA GLN A 133 -6.00 -27.23 -5.49
C GLN A 133 -6.84 -25.95 -5.57
N LEU A 134 -7.65 -25.82 -6.62
CA LEU A 134 -8.69 -24.83 -6.83
C LEU A 134 -10.04 -25.50 -6.57
N ARG A 135 -10.77 -24.96 -5.60
CA ARG A 135 -12.12 -25.40 -5.25
C ARG A 135 -13.09 -24.27 -5.59
N PHE A 136 -14.15 -24.61 -6.32
CA PHE A 136 -15.26 -23.71 -6.59
C PHE A 136 -16.38 -24.02 -5.60
N GLU A 137 -17.00 -22.97 -5.08
CA GLU A 137 -18.13 -23.08 -4.14
C GLU A 137 -19.28 -22.20 -4.64
N GLY A 138 -20.52 -22.68 -4.49
CA GLY A 138 -21.72 -21.92 -4.87
C GLY A 138 -22.10 -22.00 -6.36
N ASN A 139 -21.40 -22.79 -7.17
CA ASN A 139 -21.75 -23.02 -8.57
C ASN A 139 -22.82 -24.13 -8.70
N THR A 140 -24.09 -23.75 -8.59
CA THR A 140 -25.23 -24.69 -8.68
C THR A 140 -25.71 -24.94 -10.11
N VAL A 141 -25.42 -24.02 -11.03
CA VAL A 141 -25.88 -24.06 -12.43
C VAL A 141 -24.73 -24.35 -13.41
N SER A 142 -23.50 -23.99 -13.06
CA SER A 142 -22.32 -24.12 -13.92
C SER A 142 -21.37 -25.19 -13.38
N ALA A 143 -20.83 -26.02 -14.27
CA ALA A 143 -19.86 -27.04 -13.90
C ALA A 143 -18.51 -26.42 -13.48
N ASP A 144 -17.84 -27.04 -12.50
CA ASP A 144 -16.48 -26.67 -12.05
C ASP A 144 -15.50 -26.56 -13.23
N SER A 145 -15.60 -27.46 -14.21
CA SER A 145 -14.71 -27.47 -15.38
C SER A 145 -14.83 -26.19 -16.22
N THR A 146 -16.03 -25.64 -16.32
CA THR A 146 -16.29 -24.40 -17.08
C THR A 146 -15.66 -23.21 -16.37
N LEU A 147 -15.86 -23.09 -15.05
CA LEU A 147 -15.23 -22.03 -14.27
C LEU A 147 -13.70 -22.17 -14.24
N ARG A 148 -13.20 -23.40 -14.18
CA ARG A 148 -11.77 -23.73 -14.19
C ARG A 148 -11.09 -23.35 -15.49
N GLN A 149 -11.78 -23.45 -16.63
CA GLN A 149 -11.23 -23.06 -17.93
C GLN A 149 -11.02 -21.54 -18.05
N GLU A 150 -11.81 -20.74 -17.33
CA GLU A 150 -11.71 -19.28 -17.30
C GLU A 150 -10.66 -18.77 -16.30
N MET A 151 -10.10 -19.65 -15.46
CA MET A 151 -9.09 -19.26 -14.49
C MET A 151 -7.72 -19.06 -15.15
N ARG A 152 -7.09 -17.91 -14.88
CA ARG A 152 -5.71 -17.62 -15.28
C ARG A 152 -4.68 -18.44 -14.48
N GLN A 153 -5.00 -18.72 -13.22
CA GLN A 153 -4.20 -19.54 -12.32
C GLN A 153 -4.58 -21.02 -12.45
N GLN A 154 -3.58 -21.90 -12.59
CA GLN A 154 -3.80 -23.36 -12.68
C GLN A 154 -3.33 -24.09 -11.40
N GLU A 155 -3.83 -25.31 -11.21
CA GLU A 155 -3.36 -26.23 -10.17
C GLU A 155 -1.99 -26.81 -10.54
N GLY A 156 -1.13 -27.04 -9.55
CA GLY A 156 0.23 -27.55 -9.75
C GLY A 156 1.23 -26.52 -10.28
N THR A 157 0.79 -25.30 -10.62
CA THR A 157 1.68 -24.19 -11.01
C THR A 157 2.01 -23.30 -9.82
N TRP A 158 3.07 -22.51 -9.95
CA TRP A 158 3.40 -21.45 -9.00
C TRP A 158 2.22 -20.48 -8.87
N TYR A 159 2.04 -19.94 -7.66
CA TYR A 159 1.02 -18.91 -7.42
C TYR A 159 1.42 -17.61 -8.15
N ASN A 160 0.55 -17.04 -8.99
CA ASN A 160 0.84 -15.84 -9.77
C ASN A 160 -0.41 -15.04 -10.13
#